data_AF-A0A425VZL9-F1
#
_entry.id   AF-A0A425VZL9-F1
#
_cell.length_a   1.000
_cell.length_b   1.000
_cell.length_c   1.000
_cell.angle_alpha   90.00
_cell.angle_beta   90.00
_cell.angle_gamma   90.00
#
_symmetry.space_group_name_H-M   'P 1'
#
loop_
_entity.id
_entity.type
_entity.pdbx_description
1 polymer ?
#
loop_
_entity_poly.entity_id
_entity_poly.type
_entity_poly.pdbx_seq_one_letter_code
_entity_poly.pdbx_strand_id
1 'polypeptide(L)'
;METGEAARAVLKNIGGKANVASNGLCMTRLRITVKNPTLINRTALKGVPGVLGVASFGTNGIEVVFGPRVVQRVFDSFASLTGLEPDIELPPLARGEGSGIHVQITPPDKAPAATPLAADASQEPDEFMLKTLLSLDDDDDDEEDDSFMDDDTLDDDDELEEPDAGEKDEAPSPSDGPRLLVINGPNINMLGIREPDLYGRQDYAELIRVCREAADAAGFSSCECYQSNHEGDIVDRIQAAYQKIDGIVINPGAYTHTSVAILDALKAVSIPAVEVHISKVDEREDFRQVSFVRLACFETIIGEGIQGYVHAIRDLAEHLGA
;
A
#
# COMPACT_ATOMS: atom_id res chain seq x y z
N MET A 1 -3.93 12.07 35.47
CA MET A 1 -4.99 11.18 34.94
C MET A 1 -4.82 9.84 35.63
N GLU A 2 -5.82 9.41 36.40
CA GLU A 2 -5.77 8.16 37.12
C GLU A 2 -6.14 7.02 36.15
N THR A 3 -5.13 6.31 35.65
CA THR A 3 -5.29 5.32 34.56
C THR A 3 -6.20 4.14 34.95
N GLY A 4 -6.32 3.87 36.24
CA GLY A 4 -7.27 2.90 36.78
C GLY A 4 -8.73 3.33 36.63
N GLU A 5 -9.04 4.62 36.73
CA GLU A 5 -10.41 5.13 36.51
C GLU A 5 -10.81 4.99 35.04
N ALA A 6 -9.89 5.33 34.12
CA ALA A 6 -10.10 5.15 32.69
C ALA A 6 -10.38 3.68 32.34
N ALA A 7 -9.58 2.74 32.88
CA ALA A 7 -9.79 1.31 32.66
C ALA A 7 -11.15 0.82 33.19
N ARG A 8 -11.56 1.25 34.39
CA ARG A 8 -12.89 0.92 34.95
C ARG A 8 -14.02 1.51 34.11
N ALA A 9 -13.86 2.73 33.63
CA ALA A 9 -14.84 3.39 32.79
C ALA A 9 -14.99 2.70 31.43
N VAL A 10 -13.88 2.28 30.80
CA VAL A 10 -13.94 1.46 29.59
C VAL A 10 -14.67 0.14 29.87
N LEU A 11 -14.27 -0.58 30.91
CA LEU A 11 -14.87 -1.87 31.28
C LEU A 11 -16.38 -1.76 31.52
N LYS A 12 -16.83 -0.70 32.20
CA LYS A 12 -18.26 -0.43 32.43
C LYS A 12 -19.02 -0.22 31.11
N ASN A 13 -18.44 0.55 30.19
CA ASN A 13 -19.10 0.94 28.94
C ASN A 13 -19.07 -0.14 27.84
N ILE A 14 -18.33 -1.23 28.04
CA ILE A 14 -18.35 -2.40 27.14
C ILE A 14 -19.19 -3.57 27.69
N GLY A 15 -20.02 -3.35 28.72
CA GLY A 15 -20.84 -4.41 29.32
C GLY A 15 -20.17 -5.23 30.43
N GLY A 16 -19.04 -4.75 30.96
CA GLY A 16 -18.37 -5.34 32.12
C GLY A 16 -17.44 -6.51 31.80
N LYS A 17 -16.79 -7.05 32.85
CA LYS A 17 -15.80 -8.14 32.76
C LYS A 17 -16.33 -9.38 32.04
N ALA A 18 -17.59 -9.77 32.28
CA ALA A 18 -18.17 -10.97 31.68
C ALA A 18 -18.30 -10.87 30.15
N ASN A 19 -18.36 -9.64 29.61
CA ASN A 19 -18.48 -9.40 28.17
C ASN A 19 -17.11 -9.36 27.46
N VAL A 20 -16.00 -9.34 28.18
CA VAL A 20 -14.66 -9.33 27.58
C VAL A 20 -14.26 -10.76 27.19
N ALA A 21 -13.93 -10.97 25.93
CA ALA A 21 -13.42 -12.23 25.40
C ALA A 21 -11.89 -12.22 25.40
N SER A 22 -11.28 -11.18 24.84
CA SER A 22 -9.84 -10.96 24.87
C SER A 22 -9.51 -9.47 24.92
N ASN A 23 -8.28 -9.15 25.33
CA ASN A 23 -7.77 -7.79 25.32
C ASN A 23 -6.33 -7.78 24.81
N GLY A 24 -5.96 -6.75 24.08
CA GLY A 24 -4.63 -6.59 23.50
C GLY A 24 -4.20 -5.13 23.50
N LEU A 25 -2.90 -4.92 23.32
CA LEU A 25 -2.28 -3.60 23.32
C LEU A 25 -1.62 -3.32 21.97
N CYS A 26 -1.84 -2.11 21.45
CA CYS A 26 -1.12 -1.53 20.32
C CYS A 26 -0.52 -0.17 20.73
N MET A 27 0.38 0.39 19.93
CA MET A 27 1.15 1.62 20.21
C MET A 27 0.34 2.78 20.82
N THR A 28 -0.94 2.93 20.45
CA THR A 28 -1.81 4.01 20.98
C THR A 28 -3.19 3.54 21.40
N ARG A 29 -3.48 2.23 21.25
CA ARG A 29 -4.85 1.68 21.33
C ARG A 29 -4.93 0.48 22.25
N LEU A 30 -5.97 0.45 23.07
CA LEU A 30 -6.45 -0.72 23.79
C LEU A 30 -7.43 -1.46 22.87
N ARG A 31 -7.08 -2.69 22.47
CA ARG A 31 -7.94 -3.57 21.66
C ARG A 31 -8.71 -4.49 22.58
N ILE A 32 -10.01 -4.61 22.34
CA ILE A 32 -10.89 -5.45 23.16
C ILE A 32 -11.80 -6.22 22.23
N THR A 33 -11.82 -7.53 22.36
CA THR A 33 -12.83 -8.39 21.73
C THR A 33 -13.90 -8.66 22.76
N VAL A 34 -15.17 -8.42 22.42
CA VAL A 34 -16.30 -8.69 23.31
C VAL A 34 -17.12 -9.88 22.86
N LYS A 35 -17.85 -10.52 23.77
CA LYS A 35 -18.76 -11.62 23.44
C LYS A 35 -20.06 -11.12 22.83
N ASN A 36 -20.56 -9.98 23.30
CA ASN A 36 -21.78 -9.35 22.83
C ASN A 36 -21.52 -7.86 22.48
N PRO A 37 -21.49 -7.50 21.18
CA PRO A 37 -21.23 -6.14 20.73
C PRO A 37 -22.36 -5.16 21.03
N THR A 38 -23.59 -5.63 21.28
CA THR A 38 -24.75 -4.76 21.56
C THR A 38 -24.65 -4.03 22.91
N LEU A 39 -23.82 -4.53 23.83
CA LEU A 39 -23.62 -3.93 25.15
C LEU A 39 -22.60 -2.78 25.14
N ILE A 40 -22.00 -2.47 23.99
CA ILE A 40 -21.01 -1.41 23.85
C ILE A 40 -21.70 -0.05 23.75
N ASN A 41 -21.49 0.81 24.75
CA ASN A 41 -21.89 2.21 24.71
C ASN A 41 -20.75 3.08 24.13
N ARG A 42 -20.73 3.23 22.82
CA ARG A 42 -19.69 4.00 22.09
C ARG A 42 -19.68 5.49 22.45
N THR A 43 -20.84 6.07 22.67
CA THR A 43 -20.98 7.49 23.02
C THR A 43 -20.36 7.76 24.39
N ALA A 44 -20.63 6.89 25.37
CA ALA A 44 -20.05 7.00 26.70
C ALA A 44 -18.53 6.73 26.71
N LEU A 45 -18.02 5.85 25.83
CA LEU A 45 -16.58 5.61 25.70
C LEU A 45 -15.81 6.85 25.23
N LYS A 46 -16.36 7.64 24.30
CA LYS A 46 -15.76 8.91 23.87
C LYS A 46 -15.70 9.96 24.99
N GLY A 47 -16.58 9.85 25.98
CA GLY A 47 -16.61 10.73 27.16
C GLY A 47 -15.64 10.31 28.28
N VAL A 48 -14.96 9.17 28.15
CA VAL A 48 -13.99 8.72 29.16
C VAL A 48 -12.74 9.60 29.11
N PRO A 49 -12.29 10.17 30.25
CA PRO A 49 -11.09 11.00 30.29
C PRO A 49 -9.86 10.28 29.70
N GLY A 50 -9.23 10.92 28.71
CA GLY A 50 -8.05 10.38 28.04
C GLY A 50 -8.34 9.53 26.80
N VAL A 51 -9.61 9.23 26.50
CA VAL A 51 -9.97 8.61 25.21
C VAL A 51 -9.94 9.66 24.11
N LEU A 52 -9.11 9.43 23.10
CA LEU A 52 -8.95 10.26 21.90
C LEU A 52 -9.87 9.81 20.76
N GLY A 53 -10.30 8.55 20.80
CA GLY A 53 -11.10 7.96 19.73
C GLY A 53 -11.54 6.54 20.07
N VAL A 54 -12.58 6.10 19.38
CA VAL A 54 -13.12 4.75 19.49
C VAL A 54 -13.39 4.24 18.08
N ALA A 55 -12.81 3.09 17.74
CA ALA A 55 -12.99 2.43 16.45
C ALA A 55 -13.48 0.99 16.66
N SER A 56 -14.00 0.36 15.61
CA SER A 56 -14.38 -1.05 15.64
C SER A 56 -13.49 -1.83 14.69
N PHE A 57 -13.22 -3.09 15.03
CA PHE A 57 -12.49 -4.01 14.18
C PHE A 57 -13.19 -5.37 14.21
N GLY A 58 -13.41 -5.96 13.03
CA GLY A 58 -14.24 -7.16 12.92
C GLY A 58 -15.67 -6.96 13.43
N THR A 59 -16.36 -8.08 13.68
CA THR A 59 -17.77 -8.09 14.15
C THR A 59 -17.90 -7.77 15.63
N ASN A 60 -16.90 -8.14 16.44
CA ASN A 60 -16.96 -8.12 17.90
C ASN A 60 -15.81 -7.32 18.56
N GLY A 61 -14.96 -6.67 17.77
CA GLY A 61 -13.79 -5.94 18.27
C GLY A 61 -14.02 -4.43 18.39
N ILE A 62 -13.46 -3.84 19.45
CA ILE A 62 -13.44 -2.40 19.70
C ILE A 62 -12.03 -1.94 20.07
N GLU A 63 -11.59 -0.84 19.46
CA GLU A 63 -10.35 -0.16 19.81
C GLU A 63 -10.67 1.14 20.54
N VAL A 64 -10.03 1.35 21.69
CA VAL A 64 -10.10 2.60 22.45
C VAL A 64 -8.73 3.27 22.41
N VAL A 65 -8.67 4.48 21.85
CA VAL A 65 -7.41 5.21 21.62
C VAL A 65 -7.10 6.09 22.82
N PHE A 66 -5.94 5.91 23.46
CA PHE A 66 -5.49 6.69 24.63
C PHE A 66 -4.20 7.48 24.38
N GLY A 67 -3.54 7.25 23.23
CA GLY A 67 -2.25 7.85 22.91
C GLY A 67 -1.05 7.12 23.55
N PRO A 68 0.16 7.34 23.04
CA PRO A 68 1.31 6.47 23.29
C PRO A 68 1.87 6.53 24.71
N ARG A 69 1.66 7.64 25.43
CA ARG A 69 2.18 7.84 26.80
C ARG A 69 1.29 7.24 27.90
N VAL A 70 0.07 6.84 27.56
CA VAL A 70 -0.98 6.51 28.54
C VAL A 70 -1.53 5.11 28.33
N VAL A 71 -1.61 4.64 27.08
CA VAL A 71 -2.25 3.37 26.72
C VAL A 71 -1.71 2.15 27.49
N GLN A 72 -0.39 2.05 27.70
CA GLN A 72 0.21 0.92 28.44
C GLN A 72 -0.33 0.83 29.87
N ARG A 73 -0.35 1.94 30.61
CA ARG A 73 -0.82 1.96 32.00
C ARG A 73 -2.32 1.69 32.13
N VAL A 74 -3.10 2.13 31.14
CA VAL A 74 -4.53 1.81 31.05
C VAL A 74 -4.73 0.34 30.76
N PHE A 75 -3.94 -0.24 29.86
CA PHE A 75 -3.94 -1.67 29.55
C PHE A 75 -3.60 -2.51 30.78
N ASP A 76 -2.52 -2.21 31.50
CA ASP A 76 -2.12 -2.97 32.70
C ASP A 76 -3.23 -2.95 33.76
N SER A 77 -3.88 -1.80 33.94
CA SER A 77 -5.02 -1.64 34.83
C SER A 77 -6.24 -2.44 34.35
N PHE A 78 -6.51 -2.44 33.04
CA PHE A 78 -7.62 -3.16 32.43
C PHE A 78 -7.43 -4.69 32.48
N ALA A 79 -6.22 -5.18 32.19
CA ALA A 79 -5.83 -6.58 32.33
C ALA A 79 -5.98 -7.04 33.78
N SER A 80 -5.54 -6.24 34.76
CA SER A 80 -5.71 -6.53 36.18
C SER A 80 -7.19 -6.63 36.60
N LEU A 81 -8.06 -5.78 36.05
CA LEU A 81 -9.50 -5.81 36.34
C LEU A 81 -10.21 -7.00 35.70
N THR A 82 -9.84 -7.35 34.46
CA THR A 82 -10.45 -8.46 33.73
C THR A 82 -9.88 -9.81 34.15
N GLY A 83 -8.66 -9.87 34.68
CA GLY A 83 -7.96 -11.11 35.01
C GLY A 83 -7.69 -11.97 33.78
N LEU A 84 -7.72 -11.38 32.60
CA LEU A 84 -7.38 -12.03 31.34
C LEU A 84 -5.91 -11.76 31.05
N GLU A 85 -5.19 -12.81 30.65
CA GLU A 85 -3.86 -12.63 30.12
C GLU A 85 -3.93 -11.80 28.82
N PRO A 86 -2.94 -10.92 28.59
CA PRO A 86 -2.79 -10.20 27.33
C PRO A 86 -2.86 -11.17 26.15
N ASP A 87 -3.80 -10.93 25.25
CA ASP A 87 -3.79 -11.56 23.94
C ASP A 87 -2.73 -10.85 23.10
N ILE A 88 -1.46 -11.16 23.38
CA ILE A 88 -0.32 -10.78 22.56
C ILE A 88 -0.27 -11.76 21.41
N GLU A 89 -1.30 -11.74 20.55
CA GLU A 89 -1.13 -12.22 19.18
C GLU A 89 -0.20 -11.23 18.48
N LEU A 90 1.11 -11.43 18.62
CA LEU A 90 1.95 -11.34 17.44
C LEU A 90 1.32 -12.31 16.44
N PRO A 91 0.92 -11.86 15.24
CA PRO A 91 0.28 -12.73 14.27
C PRO A 91 1.14 -13.99 14.14
N PRO A 92 0.55 -15.20 14.14
CA PRO A 92 1.32 -16.42 14.15
C PRO A 92 2.20 -16.43 12.89
N LEU A 93 3.51 -16.28 13.07
CA LEU A 93 4.48 -16.78 12.12
C LEU A 93 4.35 -18.30 12.15
N ALA A 94 3.47 -18.82 11.31
CA ALA A 94 3.31 -20.26 11.12
C ALA A 94 4.66 -20.82 10.63
N ARG A 95 5.47 -21.32 11.56
CA ARG A 95 6.59 -22.20 11.27
C ARG A 95 6.03 -23.58 10.98
N GLY A 96 5.86 -23.90 9.71
CA GLY A 96 5.85 -25.29 9.25
C GLY A 96 7.27 -25.85 9.29
N GLU A 97 7.43 -27.02 9.88
CA GLU A 97 8.70 -27.76 9.93
C GLU A 97 9.19 -28.15 8.52
N GLY A 98 10.50 -28.34 8.41
CA GLY A 98 11.25 -28.22 7.18
C GLY A 98 10.92 -29.20 6.05
N SER A 99 10.95 -28.66 4.84
CA SER A 99 11.65 -29.21 3.67
C SER A 99 12.02 -28.00 2.80
N GLY A 100 13.22 -28.00 2.21
CA GLY A 100 13.85 -26.84 1.58
C GLY A 100 12.90 -25.98 0.74
N ILE A 101 13.04 -24.65 0.88
CA ILE A 101 12.20 -23.65 0.20
C ILE A 101 12.26 -23.88 -1.32
N HIS A 102 11.18 -24.40 -1.88
CA HIS A 102 10.86 -24.28 -3.29
C HIS A 102 9.83 -23.16 -3.42
N VAL A 103 10.26 -21.99 -3.89
CA VAL A 103 9.35 -20.86 -4.14
C VAL A 103 8.72 -21.07 -5.52
N GLN A 104 7.45 -21.47 -5.54
CA GLN A 104 6.58 -21.21 -6.70
C GLN A 104 5.94 -19.84 -6.50
N ILE A 105 6.31 -18.89 -7.37
CA ILE A 105 5.63 -17.60 -7.49
C ILE A 105 4.44 -17.84 -8.42
N THR A 106 3.21 -17.83 -7.89
CA THR A 106 2.00 -17.81 -8.71
C THR A 106 1.89 -16.43 -9.38
N PRO A 107 1.79 -16.34 -10.71
CA PRO A 107 1.47 -15.08 -11.39
C PRO A 107 0.11 -14.57 -10.90
N PRO A 108 -0.11 -13.24 -10.82
CA PRO A 108 -1.43 -12.73 -10.50
C PRO A 108 -2.41 -13.14 -11.60
N ASP A 109 -3.39 -13.99 -11.26
CA ASP A 109 -4.50 -14.28 -12.14
C ASP A 109 -5.20 -12.98 -12.53
N LYS A 110 -5.50 -12.87 -13.84
CA LYS A 110 -6.26 -11.81 -14.51
C LYS A 110 -7.31 -11.22 -13.58
N ALA A 111 -7.23 -9.91 -13.36
CA ALA A 111 -8.28 -9.15 -12.70
C ALA A 111 -9.65 -9.51 -13.32
N PRO A 112 -10.68 -9.85 -12.52
CA PRO A 112 -12.01 -10.01 -13.07
C PRO A 112 -12.48 -8.66 -13.62
N ALA A 113 -12.99 -8.69 -14.85
CA ALA A 113 -13.58 -7.54 -15.52
C ALA A 113 -14.64 -6.88 -14.61
N ALA A 114 -14.55 -5.56 -14.47
CA ALA A 114 -15.52 -4.77 -13.72
C ALA A 114 -16.92 -5.02 -14.27
N THR A 115 -17.81 -5.57 -13.44
CA THR A 115 -19.25 -5.63 -13.72
C THR A 115 -19.90 -4.38 -13.12
N PRO A 116 -20.81 -3.68 -13.83
CA PRO A 116 -21.37 -2.40 -13.36
C PRO A 116 -22.28 -2.60 -12.14
N LEU A 117 -22.31 -1.58 -11.27
CA LEU A 117 -23.20 -1.51 -10.11
C LEU A 117 -24.67 -1.69 -10.50
N ALA A 118 -25.32 -2.70 -9.92
CA ALA A 118 -26.77 -2.73 -9.77
C ALA A 118 -27.14 -2.15 -8.40
N ALA A 119 -27.89 -1.05 -8.42
CA ALA A 119 -28.60 -0.51 -7.27
C ALA A 119 -30.08 -0.88 -7.40
N ASP A 120 -30.65 -1.46 -6.35
CA ASP A 120 -32.07 -1.69 -6.11
C ASP A 120 -32.26 -1.42 -4.59
N ALA A 121 -33.26 -0.72 -4.06
CA ALA A 121 -34.62 -0.49 -4.53
C ALA A 121 -35.24 0.75 -3.87
N SER A 122 -36.40 1.13 -4.40
CA SER A 122 -37.53 1.80 -3.71
C SER A 122 -37.49 3.33 -3.53
N GLN A 123 -37.98 4.05 -4.54
CA GLN A 123 -38.86 5.20 -4.38
C GLN A 123 -39.65 5.41 -5.69
N GLU A 124 -40.98 5.45 -5.58
CA GLU A 124 -41.95 5.57 -6.68
C GLU A 124 -41.80 6.91 -7.44
N PRO A 125 -42.06 6.96 -8.76
CA PRO A 125 -42.30 8.23 -9.44
C PRO A 125 -43.78 8.44 -9.73
N ASP A 126 -44.31 9.51 -9.16
CA ASP A 126 -45.57 10.16 -9.52
C ASP A 126 -45.58 10.65 -10.98
N GLU A 127 -46.79 10.70 -11.55
CA GLU A 127 -47.17 11.35 -12.80
C GLU A 127 -46.40 12.66 -13.05
N PHE A 128 -45.85 12.86 -14.26
CA PHE A 128 -46.25 13.96 -15.15
C PHE A 128 -45.39 14.02 -16.44
N MET A 129 -46.10 13.99 -17.57
CA MET A 129 -45.78 14.64 -18.85
C MET A 129 -44.62 14.17 -19.75
N LEU A 130 -45.10 13.52 -20.82
CA LEU A 130 -45.07 13.99 -22.21
C LEU A 130 -43.91 13.56 -23.11
N LYS A 131 -44.35 12.82 -24.13
CA LYS A 131 -44.07 13.03 -25.57
C LYS A 131 -42.59 13.17 -25.91
N THR A 132 -42.15 12.31 -26.82
CA THR A 132 -42.23 12.64 -28.26
C THR A 132 -41.70 11.47 -29.10
N LEU A 133 -42.55 11.06 -30.06
CA LEU A 133 -42.26 10.32 -31.31
C LEU A 133 -41.84 8.84 -31.15
N LEU A 134 -42.73 7.87 -31.44
CA LEU A 134 -43.04 7.35 -32.81
C LEU A 134 -41.74 6.87 -33.48
N SER A 135 -41.60 5.63 -33.95
CA SER A 135 -42.59 4.82 -34.65
C SER A 135 -42.01 3.44 -35.04
N LEU A 136 -42.90 2.43 -35.04
CA LEU A 136 -43.08 1.36 -36.04
C LEU A 136 -42.11 0.15 -36.07
N ASP A 137 -42.67 -0.97 -35.59
CA ASP A 137 -43.08 -2.16 -36.37
C ASP A 137 -42.07 -3.17 -36.99
N ASP A 138 -42.42 -4.43 -36.69
CA ASP A 138 -42.43 -5.68 -37.48
C ASP A 138 -41.17 -6.57 -37.63
N ASP A 139 -41.19 -7.68 -36.86
CA ASP A 139 -41.42 -9.09 -37.28
C ASP A 139 -40.56 -9.78 -38.37
N ASP A 140 -39.93 -10.88 -37.93
CA ASP A 140 -40.02 -12.29 -38.40
C ASP A 140 -39.73 -12.67 -39.87
N ASP A 141 -38.80 -13.62 -40.05
CA ASP A 141 -38.99 -14.98 -40.65
C ASP A 141 -38.56 -15.00 -42.15
N ASP A 142 -38.06 -16.05 -42.80
CA ASP A 142 -37.77 -17.45 -42.50
C ASP A 142 -36.97 -18.05 -43.69
N GLU A 143 -36.64 -19.34 -43.57
CA GLU A 143 -36.45 -20.37 -44.63
C GLU A 143 -35.10 -20.43 -45.39
N GLU A 144 -34.27 -21.46 -45.16
CA GLU A 144 -34.31 -22.87 -45.61
C GLU A 144 -33.58 -23.08 -46.97
N ASP A 145 -32.59 -23.98 -47.01
CA ASP A 145 -32.75 -25.34 -47.57
C ASP A 145 -31.41 -25.98 -48.03
N ASP A 146 -31.43 -27.31 -47.96
CA ASP A 146 -30.39 -28.32 -48.06
C ASP A 146 -29.63 -28.44 -49.40
N SER A 147 -28.43 -29.04 -49.37
CA SER A 147 -28.18 -30.33 -50.04
C SER A 147 -26.75 -30.86 -49.93
N PHE A 148 -26.71 -32.14 -49.55
CA PHE A 148 -25.63 -33.13 -49.61
C PHE A 148 -25.13 -33.39 -51.05
N MET A 149 -23.82 -33.59 -51.26
CA MET A 149 -23.24 -34.66 -52.10
C MET A 149 -21.75 -34.87 -51.79
N ASP A 150 -21.38 -36.14 -51.61
CA ASP A 150 -20.03 -36.69 -51.51
C ASP A 150 -19.26 -36.60 -52.85
N ASP A 151 -17.94 -36.42 -52.82
CA ASP A 151 -17.03 -37.05 -53.78
C ASP A 151 -15.60 -37.19 -53.21
N ASP A 152 -15.08 -38.41 -53.31
CA ASP A 152 -13.76 -38.86 -52.89
C ASP A 152 -12.67 -38.32 -53.83
N THR A 153 -11.52 -37.88 -53.30
CA THR A 153 -10.21 -38.12 -53.95
C THR A 153 -9.07 -38.08 -52.93
N LEU A 154 -8.25 -39.13 -52.98
CA LEU A 154 -7.06 -39.39 -52.17
C LEU A 154 -5.79 -38.79 -52.81
N ASP A 155 -4.77 -38.65 -51.95
CA ASP A 155 -3.32 -38.58 -52.19
C ASP A 155 -2.73 -37.26 -52.75
N ASP A 156 -1.98 -36.53 -51.92
CA ASP A 156 -0.51 -36.52 -51.97
C ASP A 156 0.09 -35.66 -50.82
N ASP A 157 1.23 -36.12 -50.32
CA ASP A 157 2.07 -35.54 -49.26
C ASP A 157 2.52 -34.09 -49.57
N ASP A 158 2.48 -33.18 -48.58
CA ASP A 158 3.59 -32.26 -48.32
C ASP A 158 3.43 -31.46 -47.00
N GLU A 159 4.47 -31.60 -46.17
CA GLU A 159 5.11 -30.68 -45.23
C GLU A 159 4.31 -29.74 -44.29
N LEU A 160 4.65 -29.88 -43.01
CA LEU A 160 4.27 -29.06 -41.86
C LEU A 160 4.84 -27.62 -41.94
N GLU A 161 3.98 -26.60 -41.93
CA GLU A 161 4.31 -25.28 -41.38
C GLU A 161 3.09 -24.71 -40.62
N GLU A 162 3.22 -24.59 -39.30
CA GLU A 162 2.27 -23.88 -38.43
C GLU A 162 2.46 -22.36 -38.60
N PRO A 163 1.38 -21.56 -38.69
CA PRO A 163 1.47 -20.14 -38.97
C PRO A 163 1.90 -19.31 -37.76
N ASP A 164 2.83 -18.40 -38.05
CA ASP A 164 3.37 -17.32 -37.23
C ASP A 164 2.27 -16.44 -36.63
N ALA A 165 2.28 -16.31 -35.31
CA ALA A 165 1.51 -15.31 -34.58
C ALA A 165 2.33 -14.77 -33.39
N GLY A 166 2.83 -13.55 -33.57
CA GLY A 166 2.69 -12.50 -32.56
C GLY A 166 3.84 -12.34 -31.56
N GLU A 167 4.66 -11.30 -31.83
CA GLU A 167 5.25 -10.37 -30.86
C GLU A 167 5.68 -10.96 -29.50
N LYS A 168 6.94 -11.41 -29.44
CA LYS A 168 7.66 -11.52 -28.18
C LYS A 168 8.19 -10.14 -27.81
N ASP A 169 7.75 -9.60 -26.68
CA ASP A 169 8.43 -8.52 -25.97
C ASP A 169 9.90 -8.94 -25.74
N GLU A 170 10.81 -8.43 -26.58
CA GLU A 170 12.24 -8.55 -26.38
C GLU A 170 12.60 -7.79 -25.10
N ALA A 171 13.08 -8.53 -24.09
CA ALA A 171 13.73 -7.93 -22.93
C ALA A 171 14.88 -7.02 -23.41
N PRO A 172 14.96 -5.76 -22.94
CA PRO A 172 15.96 -4.82 -23.43
C PRO A 172 17.37 -5.38 -23.16
N SER A 173 18.22 -5.32 -24.19
CA SER A 173 19.64 -5.65 -24.12
C SER A 173 20.33 -4.93 -22.95
N PRO A 174 21.34 -5.53 -22.29
CA PRO A 174 22.05 -4.86 -21.20
C PRO A 174 22.74 -3.61 -21.74
N SER A 175 22.22 -2.43 -21.41
CA SER A 175 22.96 -1.19 -21.52
C SER A 175 24.04 -1.21 -20.43
N ASP A 176 25.30 -0.96 -20.81
CA ASP A 176 26.49 -1.05 -19.96
C ASP A 176 26.56 -0.01 -18.80
N GLY A 177 25.46 0.70 -18.52
CA GLY A 177 25.39 1.71 -17.46
C GLY A 177 24.92 1.15 -16.10
N PRO A 178 25.12 1.90 -15.00
CA PRO A 178 24.59 1.54 -13.69
C PRO A 178 23.06 1.59 -13.67
N ARG A 179 22.44 0.79 -12.81
CA ARG A 179 20.98 0.70 -12.65
C ARG A 179 20.54 1.47 -11.41
N LEU A 180 19.53 2.31 -11.57
CA LEU A 180 18.97 3.16 -10.53
C LEU A 180 17.63 2.64 -10.02
N LEU A 181 17.43 2.71 -8.71
CA LEU A 181 16.14 2.53 -8.06
C LEU A 181 15.74 3.79 -7.27
N VAL A 182 14.59 4.35 -7.62
CA VAL A 182 13.95 5.44 -6.87
C VAL A 182 12.81 4.87 -6.03
N ILE A 183 12.88 5.05 -4.71
CA ILE A 183 11.88 4.56 -3.75
C ILE A 183 11.15 5.73 -3.09
N ASN A 184 9.82 5.66 -3.08
CA ASN A 184 8.96 6.64 -2.47
C ASN A 184 8.10 6.00 -1.37
N GLY A 185 8.14 6.60 -0.18
CA GLY A 185 7.39 6.16 0.98
C GLY A 185 5.92 6.61 0.97
N PRO A 186 5.28 6.57 2.14
CA PRO A 186 3.84 6.78 2.24
C PRO A 186 3.43 8.21 1.89
N ASN A 187 2.28 8.32 1.23
CA ASN A 187 1.61 9.54 0.77
C ASN A 187 2.31 10.31 -0.37
N ILE A 188 3.47 9.87 -0.88
CA ILE A 188 4.10 10.50 -2.04
C ILE A 188 3.27 10.29 -3.31
N ASN A 189 2.49 9.21 -3.39
CA ASN A 189 1.51 8.99 -4.45
C ASN A 189 0.41 10.07 -4.51
N MET A 190 0.24 10.88 -3.46
CA MET A 190 -0.78 11.92 -3.37
C MET A 190 -0.29 13.32 -3.78
N LEU A 191 0.92 13.42 -4.35
CA LEU A 191 1.44 14.67 -4.92
C LEU A 191 0.46 15.25 -5.95
N GLY A 192 0.30 16.58 -5.95
CA GLY A 192 -0.62 17.30 -6.84
C GLY A 192 -2.10 17.25 -6.44
N ILE A 193 -2.54 16.31 -5.59
CA ILE A 193 -3.94 16.17 -5.15
C ILE A 193 -4.19 16.93 -3.83
N ARG A 194 -3.19 16.96 -2.94
CA ARG A 194 -3.29 17.55 -1.61
C ARG A 194 -2.50 18.85 -1.51
N GLU A 195 -3.16 19.92 -1.05
CA GLU A 195 -2.54 21.21 -0.72
C GLU A 195 -1.61 21.74 -1.86
N PRO A 196 -2.14 21.99 -3.07
CA PRO A 196 -1.33 22.37 -4.25
C PRO A 196 -0.51 23.65 -4.05
N ASP A 197 -0.93 24.51 -3.12
CA ASP A 197 -0.22 25.73 -2.75
C ASP A 197 1.07 25.46 -1.95
N LEU A 198 1.19 24.31 -1.27
CA LEU A 198 2.34 23.94 -0.44
C LEU A 198 3.31 22.99 -1.15
N TYR A 199 2.81 22.11 -2.03
CA TYR A 199 3.61 21.06 -2.70
C TYR A 199 3.77 21.25 -4.21
N GLY A 200 3.14 22.28 -4.79
CA GLY A 200 3.13 22.53 -6.23
C GLY A 200 2.06 21.71 -6.97
N ARG A 201 1.85 22.04 -8.24
CA ARG A 201 0.88 21.35 -9.13
C ARG A 201 1.45 20.10 -9.80
N GLN A 202 2.71 19.77 -9.52
CA GLN A 202 3.36 18.62 -10.11
C GLN A 202 2.89 17.36 -9.38
N ASP A 203 2.34 16.41 -10.14
CA ASP A 203 1.81 15.17 -9.63
C ASP A 203 2.89 14.07 -9.56
N TYR A 204 2.50 12.90 -9.07
CA TYR A 204 3.41 11.77 -8.96
C TYR A 204 3.87 11.24 -10.34
N ALA A 205 3.08 11.41 -11.40
CA ALA A 205 3.48 11.01 -12.75
C ALA A 205 4.61 11.90 -13.28
N GLU A 206 4.53 13.20 -13.02
CA GLU A 206 5.58 14.16 -13.33
C GLU A 206 6.87 13.86 -12.55
N LEU A 207 6.77 13.48 -11.27
CA LEU A 207 7.93 13.03 -10.49
C LEU A 207 8.65 11.85 -11.17
N ILE A 208 7.90 10.82 -11.57
CA ILE A 208 8.48 9.65 -12.25
C ILE A 208 9.15 10.06 -13.55
N ARG A 209 8.49 10.92 -14.35
CA ARG A 209 9.04 11.42 -15.62
C ARG A 209 10.37 12.13 -15.40
N VAL A 210 10.42 13.06 -14.45
CA VAL A 210 11.65 13.80 -14.10
C VAL A 210 12.75 12.88 -13.62
N CYS A 211 12.45 11.86 -12.81
CA CYS A 211 13.45 10.91 -12.34
C CYS A 211 14.06 10.08 -13.49
N ARG A 212 13.24 9.65 -14.46
CA ARG A 212 13.72 8.90 -15.62
C ARG A 212 14.57 9.78 -16.53
N GLU A 213 14.09 10.98 -16.87
CA GLU A 213 14.84 11.94 -17.68
C GLU A 213 16.20 12.31 -17.05
N ALA A 214 16.21 12.52 -15.73
CA ALA A 214 17.45 12.78 -14.99
C ALA A 214 18.40 11.58 -14.98
N ALA A 215 17.89 10.37 -14.84
CA ALA A 215 18.69 9.16 -14.84
C ALA A 215 19.33 8.89 -16.21
N ASP A 216 18.56 9.06 -17.28
CA ASP A 216 19.04 8.93 -18.65
C ASP A 216 20.13 9.98 -18.93
N ALA A 217 19.92 11.23 -18.51
CA ALA A 217 20.89 12.31 -18.66
C ALA A 217 22.17 12.08 -17.83
N ALA A 218 22.08 11.36 -16.71
CA ALA A 218 23.19 11.03 -15.82
C ALA A 218 23.88 9.70 -16.16
N GLY A 219 23.51 9.03 -17.26
CA GLY A 219 24.19 7.83 -17.76
C GLY A 219 23.75 6.51 -17.13
N PHE A 220 22.63 6.48 -16.40
CA PHE A 220 22.07 5.20 -15.91
C PHE A 220 21.50 4.37 -17.07
N SER A 221 21.68 3.06 -17.01
CA SER A 221 21.11 2.09 -17.96
C SER A 221 19.61 1.91 -17.81
N SER A 222 19.11 2.07 -16.58
CA SER A 222 17.70 1.92 -16.25
C SER A 222 17.36 2.71 -14.99
N CYS A 223 16.13 3.22 -14.91
CA CYS A 223 15.59 3.88 -13.73
C CYS A 223 14.23 3.27 -13.35
N GLU A 224 14.23 2.52 -12.25
CA GLU A 224 13.01 1.93 -11.68
C GLU A 224 12.44 2.85 -10.59
N CYS A 225 11.18 3.24 -10.72
CA CYS A 225 10.47 4.02 -9.70
C CYS A 225 9.48 3.14 -8.96
N TYR A 226 9.59 3.09 -7.64
CA TYR A 226 8.73 2.31 -6.76
C TYR A 226 8.11 3.18 -5.67
N GLN A 227 6.84 2.96 -5.36
CA GLN A 227 6.15 3.63 -4.26
C GLN A 227 5.31 2.64 -3.48
N SER A 228 5.35 2.74 -2.14
CA SER A 228 4.40 2.03 -1.29
C SER A 228 4.05 2.84 -0.04
N ASN A 229 2.84 2.61 0.45
CA ASN A 229 2.36 3.10 1.75
C ASN A 229 2.65 2.11 2.88
N HIS A 230 3.21 0.94 2.58
CA HIS A 230 3.54 -0.10 3.54
C HIS A 230 5.06 -0.20 3.71
N GLU A 231 5.50 -0.13 4.96
CA GLU A 231 6.92 -0.23 5.32
C GLU A 231 7.55 -1.56 4.86
N GLY A 232 6.81 -2.67 5.00
CA GLY A 232 7.27 -4.00 4.59
C GLY A 232 7.63 -4.07 3.11
N ASP A 233 6.76 -3.56 2.23
CA ASP A 233 7.03 -3.62 0.79
C ASP A 233 8.26 -2.78 0.40
N ILE A 234 8.52 -1.67 1.09
CA ILE A 234 9.73 -0.87 0.88
C ILE A 234 10.97 -1.67 1.29
N VAL A 235 10.92 -2.33 2.46
CA VAL A 235 12.01 -3.20 2.93
C VAL A 235 12.26 -4.34 1.93
N ASP A 236 11.20 -5.02 1.48
CA ASP A 236 11.29 -6.10 0.51
C ASP A 236 11.86 -5.62 -0.83
N ARG A 237 11.45 -4.42 -1.29
CA ARG A 237 11.97 -3.82 -2.52
C ARG A 237 13.46 -3.49 -2.41
N ILE A 238 13.92 -2.99 -1.26
CA ILE A 238 15.34 -2.72 -1.00
C ILE A 238 16.12 -4.04 -1.03
N GLN A 239 15.65 -5.09 -0.35
CA GLN A 239 16.31 -6.39 -0.35
C GLN A 239 16.37 -7.02 -1.75
N ALA A 240 15.28 -6.90 -2.52
CA ALA A 240 15.23 -7.38 -3.90
C ALA A 240 16.19 -6.63 -4.85
N ALA A 241 16.65 -5.43 -4.47
CA ALA A 241 17.61 -4.64 -5.22
C ALA A 241 19.06 -5.16 -5.09
N TYR A 242 19.34 -6.01 -4.09
CA TYR A 242 20.67 -6.56 -3.87
C TYR A 242 21.20 -7.28 -5.12
N GLN A 243 22.41 -6.92 -5.55
CA GLN A 243 23.07 -7.40 -6.79
C GLN A 243 22.37 -7.06 -8.12
N LYS A 244 21.24 -6.33 -8.07
CA LYS A 244 20.44 -5.96 -9.25
C LYS A 244 20.37 -4.45 -9.50
N ILE A 245 20.74 -3.64 -8.53
CA ILE A 245 20.69 -2.19 -8.60
C ILE A 245 22.03 -1.67 -8.07
N ASP A 246 22.52 -0.63 -8.69
CA ASP A 246 23.84 -0.05 -8.41
C ASP A 246 23.72 1.21 -7.52
N GLY A 247 22.58 1.90 -7.56
CA GLY A 247 22.31 3.06 -6.69
C GLY A 247 20.84 3.22 -6.32
N ILE A 248 20.59 3.81 -5.14
CA ILE A 248 19.24 4.06 -4.61
C ILE A 248 19.03 5.56 -4.33
N VAL A 249 17.92 6.11 -4.82
CA VAL A 249 17.39 7.40 -4.34
C VAL A 249 16.13 7.11 -3.54
N ILE A 250 16.05 7.54 -2.30
CA ILE A 250 14.91 7.23 -1.43
C ILE A 250 14.32 8.47 -0.78
N ASN A 251 13.02 8.66 -0.94
CA ASN A 251 12.21 9.54 -0.12
C ASN A 251 11.31 8.69 0.78
N PRO A 252 11.68 8.45 2.06
CA PRO A 252 10.92 7.57 2.93
C PRO A 252 9.60 8.19 3.42
N GLY A 253 9.28 9.44 3.07
CA GLY A 253 8.09 10.14 3.55
C GLY A 253 8.03 10.18 5.08
N ALA A 254 6.92 9.71 5.66
CA ALA A 254 6.76 9.68 7.12
C ALA A 254 7.72 8.68 7.81
N TYR A 255 8.18 7.64 7.10
CA TYR A 255 9.02 6.59 7.68
C TYR A 255 10.44 7.04 8.00
N THR A 256 10.85 8.17 7.45
CA THR A 256 12.09 8.88 7.80
C THR A 256 12.29 8.97 9.31
N HIS A 257 11.20 9.28 10.03
CA HIS A 257 11.22 9.59 11.46
C HIS A 257 10.94 8.38 12.36
N THR A 258 10.60 7.23 11.78
CA THR A 258 10.07 6.09 12.55
C THR A 258 10.70 4.74 12.19
N SER A 259 11.16 4.55 10.96
CA SER A 259 11.53 3.24 10.44
C SER A 259 13.00 2.92 10.68
N VAL A 260 13.25 2.11 11.70
CA VAL A 260 14.53 1.41 11.86
C VAL A 260 14.64 0.26 10.84
N ALA A 261 13.52 -0.33 10.42
CA ALA A 261 13.51 -1.43 9.46
C ALA A 261 14.07 -1.05 8.08
N ILE A 262 13.68 0.12 7.55
CA ILE A 262 14.23 0.64 6.28
C ILE A 262 15.73 0.96 6.43
N LEU A 263 16.15 1.54 7.55
CA LEU A 263 17.56 1.77 7.85
C LEU A 263 18.36 0.45 7.82
N ASP A 264 17.88 -0.58 8.51
CA ASP A 264 18.55 -1.87 8.57
C ASP A 264 18.58 -2.56 7.20
N ALA A 265 17.52 -2.43 6.40
CA ALA A 265 17.46 -2.95 5.04
C ALA A 265 18.51 -2.29 4.13
N LEU A 266 18.63 -0.95 4.16
CA LEU A 266 19.63 -0.21 3.38
C LEU A 266 21.05 -0.61 3.78
N LYS A 267 21.32 -0.73 5.08
CA LYS A 267 22.63 -1.21 5.59
C LYS A 267 22.93 -2.64 5.16
N ALA A 268 21.93 -3.52 5.18
CA ALA A 268 22.10 -4.93 4.81
C ALA A 268 22.50 -5.09 3.34
N VAL A 269 21.91 -4.29 2.43
CA VAL A 269 22.26 -4.36 1.00
C VAL A 269 23.52 -3.58 0.64
N SER A 270 23.90 -2.57 1.44
CA SER A 270 25.11 -1.75 1.24
C SER A 270 25.22 -1.12 -0.16
N ILE A 271 24.08 -0.85 -0.80
CA ILE A 271 24.00 -0.12 -2.06
C ILE A 271 24.10 1.38 -1.76
N PRO A 272 24.93 2.17 -2.48
CA PRO A 272 24.99 3.62 -2.32
C PRO A 272 23.60 4.26 -2.41
N ALA A 273 23.25 5.07 -1.41
CA ALA A 273 21.91 5.65 -1.30
C ALA A 273 21.95 7.15 -0.99
N VAL A 274 21.05 7.90 -1.62
CA VAL A 274 20.77 9.32 -1.35
C VAL A 274 19.35 9.47 -0.80
N GLU A 275 19.21 10.17 0.32
CA GLU A 275 17.91 10.50 0.92
C GLU A 275 17.37 11.80 0.32
N VAL A 276 16.09 11.84 -0.06
CA VAL A 276 15.46 13.04 -0.64
C VAL A 276 14.18 13.41 0.10
N HIS A 277 14.00 14.71 0.36
CA HIS A 277 12.78 15.30 0.89
C HIS A 277 12.30 16.45 0.03
N ILE A 278 11.09 16.34 -0.52
CA ILE A 278 10.47 17.38 -1.38
C ILE A 278 10.32 18.69 -0.62
N SER A 279 9.80 18.65 0.61
CA SER A 279 9.59 19.82 1.46
C SER A 279 10.74 20.02 2.43
N LYS A 280 10.98 21.27 2.84
CA LYS A 280 11.86 21.54 3.99
C LYS A 280 11.32 20.88 5.24
N VAL A 281 12.04 19.89 5.74
CA VAL A 281 11.68 19.15 6.95
C VAL A 281 12.06 19.96 8.20
N ASP A 282 13.07 20.81 8.07
CA ASP A 282 13.75 21.52 9.16
C ASP A 282 12.93 22.70 9.73
N GLU A 283 11.94 23.18 8.96
CA GLU A 283 10.99 24.22 9.37
C GLU A 283 9.74 23.63 10.05
N ARG A 284 9.72 22.29 10.28
CA ARG A 284 8.59 21.56 10.86
C ARG A 284 8.85 21.12 12.30
N GLU A 285 7.91 20.38 12.88
CA GLU A 285 7.93 19.97 14.29
C GLU A 285 9.16 19.15 14.67
N ASP A 286 9.64 19.26 15.93
CA ASP A 286 10.88 18.62 16.43
C ASP A 286 11.04 17.14 16.06
N PHE A 287 9.94 16.37 16.03
CA PHE A 287 9.99 14.94 15.69
C PHE A 287 10.35 14.67 14.22
N ARG A 288 10.18 15.65 13.33
CA ARG A 288 10.54 15.53 11.90
C ARG A 288 12.02 15.82 11.66
N GLN A 289 12.72 16.40 12.63
CA GLN A 289 14.15 16.68 12.49
C GLN A 289 15.02 15.42 12.63
N VAL A 290 14.44 14.29 13.07
CA VAL A 290 15.13 13.01 13.19
C VAL A 290 14.93 12.19 11.91
N SER A 291 16.02 11.79 11.26
CA SER A 291 16.00 10.81 10.17
C SER A 291 16.83 9.59 10.55
N PHE A 292 16.19 8.41 10.62
CA PHE A 292 16.90 7.14 10.77
C PHE A 292 17.58 6.75 9.46
N VAL A 293 16.91 6.98 8.34
CA VAL A 293 17.39 6.60 6.99
C VAL A 293 18.67 7.32 6.63
N ARG A 294 18.85 8.57 7.07
CA ARG A 294 20.10 9.34 6.90
C ARG A 294 21.36 8.58 7.34
N LEU A 295 21.25 7.69 8.32
CA LEU A 295 22.39 6.89 8.81
C LEU A 295 22.87 5.81 7.84
N ALA A 296 22.11 5.51 6.78
CA ALA A 296 22.51 4.60 5.70
C ALA A 296 22.82 5.32 4.38
N CYS A 297 22.38 6.57 4.22
CA CYS A 297 22.63 7.36 3.02
C CYS A 297 23.95 8.13 3.14
N PHE A 298 24.66 8.30 2.02
CA PHE A 298 25.89 9.11 2.02
C PHE A 298 25.58 10.61 1.91
N GLU A 299 24.38 10.95 1.44
CA GLU A 299 23.91 12.31 1.25
C GLU A 299 22.40 12.43 1.51
N THR A 300 21.96 13.62 1.92
CA THR A 300 20.55 13.96 2.11
C THR A 300 20.24 15.31 1.46
N ILE A 301 19.26 15.35 0.56
CA ILE A 301 18.77 16.56 -0.12
C ILE A 301 17.38 16.93 0.40
N ILE A 302 17.17 18.18 0.78
CA ILE A 302 15.95 18.63 1.49
C ILE A 302 15.44 19.95 0.92
N GLY A 303 14.15 20.01 0.60
CA GLY A 303 13.44 21.25 0.32
C GLY A 303 13.60 21.82 -1.09
N GLU A 304 14.14 21.03 -2.02
CA GLU A 304 14.30 21.39 -3.43
C GLU A 304 13.10 20.95 -4.31
N GLY A 305 12.02 20.47 -3.69
CA GLY A 305 10.86 19.96 -4.43
C GLY A 305 11.21 18.71 -5.24
N ILE A 306 10.64 18.58 -6.44
CA ILE A 306 10.96 17.50 -7.39
C ILE A 306 12.42 17.61 -7.89
N GLN A 307 12.98 18.81 -7.96
CA GLN A 307 14.36 19.01 -8.42
C GLN A 307 15.39 18.37 -7.47
N GLY A 308 15.03 18.15 -6.20
CA GLY A 308 15.87 17.39 -5.28
C GLY A 308 16.13 15.96 -5.72
N TYR A 309 15.22 15.35 -6.49
CA TYR A 309 15.48 14.03 -7.09
C TYR A 309 16.50 14.11 -8.22
N VAL A 310 16.42 15.15 -9.06
CA VAL A 310 17.40 15.37 -10.15
C VAL A 310 18.79 15.56 -9.57
N HIS A 311 18.90 16.38 -8.52
CA HIS A 311 20.13 16.60 -7.78
C HIS A 311 20.67 15.28 -7.20
N ALA A 312 19.82 14.50 -6.51
CA ALA A 312 20.21 13.23 -5.92
C ALA A 312 20.70 12.22 -6.96
N ILE A 313 20.04 12.15 -8.11
CA ILE A 313 20.40 11.23 -9.21
C ILE A 313 21.75 11.61 -9.80
N ARG A 314 22.01 12.91 -10.01
CA ARG A 314 23.30 13.40 -10.51
C ARG A 314 24.42 13.05 -9.53
N ASP A 315 24.26 13.37 -8.25
CA ASP A 315 25.32 13.16 -7.27
C ASP A 315 25.57 11.67 -7.02
N LEU A 316 24.53 10.85 -7.11
CA LEU A 316 24.65 9.40 -7.11
C LEU A 316 25.39 8.86 -8.34
N ALA A 317 25.14 9.40 -9.54
CA ALA A 317 25.91 9.03 -10.73
C ALA A 317 27.39 9.37 -10.58
N GLU A 318 27.70 10.59 -10.10
CA GLU A 318 29.07 11.02 -9.81
C GLU A 318 29.75 10.11 -8.77
N HIS A 319 29.01 9.70 -7.73
CA HIS A 319 29.50 8.75 -6.72
C HIS A 319 29.82 7.37 -7.29
N LEU A 320 29.04 6.91 -8.27
CA LEU A 320 29.24 5.62 -8.95
C LEU A 320 30.30 5.68 -10.06
N GLY A 321 30.73 6.89 -10.47
CA GLY A 321 31.67 7.10 -11.57
C GLY A 321 31.06 6.90 -12.96
N ALA A 322 29.76 7.17 -13.08
CA ALA A 322 28.99 7.05 -14.32
C ALA A 322 29.15 8.28 -15.24
#